data_AF-A0A5J5BZW5-F1
#
_entry.id   AF-A0A5J5BZW5-F1
#
_cell.length_a   1.000
_cell.length_b   1.000
_cell.length_c   1.000
_cell.angle_alpha   90.00
_cell.angle_beta   90.00
_cell.angle_gamma   90.00
#
_symmetry.space_group_name_H-M   'P 1'
#
loop_
_entity.id
_entity.type
_entity.pdbx_description
1 polymer ?
#
loop_
_entity_poly.entity_id
_entity_poly.type
_entity_poly.pdbx_seq_one_letter_code
_entity_poly.pdbx_strand_id
1 'polypeptide(L)'
;MELVFCKWVFAFLLCCWLIFSVACSVEGLHGNSKVRGVNLGGWLVVEGWIKPSLFEDIPTGDMLDGTEVQFKSVTLQKYVSADNGGGMNVAVDRDVPSSWETFRVRYLNQKLLMLVL
;
A
#
# COMPACT_ATOMS: atom_id res chain seq x y z
N MET A 1 39.13 24.70 11.45
CA MET A 1 39.14 23.44 10.67
C MET A 1 37.92 22.56 10.98
N GLU A 2 37.34 22.69 12.18
CA GLU A 2 36.12 21.98 12.65
C GLU A 2 34.84 22.17 11.80
N LEU A 3 34.60 23.37 11.25
CA LEU A 3 33.36 23.68 10.53
C LEU A 3 33.22 22.97 9.17
N VAL A 4 34.34 22.60 8.54
CA VAL A 4 34.33 21.90 7.25
C VAL A 4 33.95 20.44 7.47
N PHE A 5 34.44 19.81 8.53
CA PHE A 5 34.16 18.41 8.85
C PHE A 5 32.67 18.16 9.13
N CYS A 6 32.03 19.04 9.91
CA CYS A 6 30.59 18.95 10.17
C CYS A 6 29.75 19.00 8.89
N LYS A 7 30.14 19.83 7.91
CA LYS A 7 29.33 20.02 6.69
C LYS A 7 29.31 18.78 5.79
N TRP A 8 30.40 18.03 5.75
CA TRP A 8 30.48 16.78 5.01
C TRP A 8 29.79 15.62 5.75
N VAL A 9 29.84 15.58 7.08
CA VAL A 9 29.12 14.58 7.89
C VAL A 9 27.60 14.76 7.77
N PHE A 10 27.10 16.00 7.82
CA PHE A 10 25.68 16.29 7.59
C PHE A 10 25.25 15.91 6.17
N ALA A 11 26.07 16.20 5.16
CA ALA A 11 25.77 15.79 3.78
C ALA A 11 25.72 14.25 3.63
N PHE A 12 26.60 13.53 4.32
CA PHE A 12 26.63 12.06 4.30
C PHE A 12 25.39 11.46 5.00
N LEU A 13 25.00 12.00 6.16
CA LEU A 13 23.80 11.57 6.89
C LEU A 13 22.50 11.85 6.12
N LEU A 14 22.40 13.00 5.44
CA LEU A 14 21.27 13.34 4.58
C LEU A 14 21.18 12.38 3.38
N CYS A 15 22.32 12.00 2.81
CA CYS A 15 22.39 11.03 1.72
C CYS A 15 21.98 9.62 2.18
N CYS A 16 22.37 9.19 3.39
CA CYS A 16 21.97 7.91 3.95
C CYS A 16 20.44 7.81 4.18
N TRP A 17 19.77 8.90 4.58
CA TRP A 17 18.30 8.90 4.71
C TRP A 17 17.56 8.76 3.37
N LEU A 18 18.13 9.30 2.28
CA LEU A 18 17.52 9.19 0.95
C LEU A 18 17.63 7.79 0.35
N ILE A 19 18.59 6.98 0.79
CA ILE A 19 18.83 5.63 0.26
C ILE A 19 17.89 4.58 0.93
N PHE A 20 17.39 4.83 2.15
CA PHE A 20 16.57 3.86 2.88
C PHE A 20 15.07 3.83 2.53
N SER A 21 14.55 4.79 1.76
CA SER A 21 13.15 4.78 1.34
C SER A 21 13.00 4.17 -0.05
N VAL A 22 13.31 2.88 -0.19
CA VAL A 22 12.93 2.11 -1.38
C VAL A 22 11.47 1.70 -1.20
N ALA A 23 10.55 2.54 -1.68
CA ALA A 23 9.16 2.16 -1.85
C ALA A 23 9.02 1.46 -3.22
N CYS A 24 8.88 0.14 -3.22
CA CYS A 24 8.56 -0.60 -4.44
C CYS A 24 7.10 -0.31 -4.83
N SER A 25 6.89 0.50 -5.86
CA SER A 25 5.58 0.66 -6.49
C SER A 25 5.44 -0.36 -7.60
N VAL A 26 4.49 -1.29 -7.48
CA VAL A 26 4.13 -2.21 -8.56
C VAL A 26 3.12 -1.51 -9.47
N GLU A 27 3.47 -1.37 -10.75
CA GLU A 27 2.58 -0.82 -11.77
C GLU A 27 1.50 -1.86 -12.10
N GLY A 28 0.31 -1.71 -11.50
CA GLY A 28 -0.78 -2.69 -11.61
C GLY A 28 -1.55 -2.61 -12.94
N LEU A 29 -1.77 -3.79 -13.54
CA LEU A 29 -2.72 -4.15 -14.62
C LEU A 29 -2.80 -3.21 -15.84
N HIS A 30 -2.20 -3.65 -16.95
CA HIS A 30 -2.30 -3.00 -18.26
C HIS A 30 -3.73 -3.06 -18.82
N GLY A 31 -4.34 -1.89 -19.00
CA GLY A 31 -5.58 -1.68 -19.76
C GLY A 31 -6.85 -1.77 -18.93
N ASN A 32 -7.51 -0.62 -18.68
CA ASN A 32 -8.92 -0.41 -18.25
C ASN A 32 -9.60 -1.44 -17.32
N SER A 33 -8.86 -2.25 -16.59
CA SER A 33 -9.39 -3.39 -15.85
C SER A 33 -9.82 -2.89 -14.48
N LYS A 34 -11.12 -2.61 -14.35
CA LYS A 34 -11.73 -2.16 -13.10
C LYS A 34 -11.70 -3.30 -12.08
N VAL A 35 -10.78 -3.21 -11.12
CA VAL A 35 -10.74 -4.08 -9.94
C VAL A 35 -11.98 -3.82 -9.10
N ARG A 36 -12.55 -4.89 -8.55
CA ARG A 36 -13.63 -4.80 -7.55
C ARG A 36 -13.18 -5.47 -6.26
N GLY A 37 -13.84 -5.12 -5.17
CA GLY A 37 -13.66 -5.72 -3.86
C GLY A 37 -14.92 -5.49 -3.03
N VAL A 38 -15.03 -6.18 -1.91
CA VAL A 38 -16.13 -5.98 -0.96
C VAL A 38 -15.59 -5.51 0.38
N ASN A 39 -16.30 -4.58 1.01
CA ASN A 39 -16.05 -4.20 2.40
C ASN A 39 -16.93 -5.08 3.31
N LEU A 40 -16.31 -5.79 4.24
CA LEU A 40 -16.98 -6.65 5.22
C LEU A 40 -16.63 -6.22 6.65
N GLY A 41 -16.91 -4.96 6.99
CA GLY A 41 -16.82 -4.46 8.37
C GLY A 41 -15.40 -4.50 8.92
N GLY A 42 -14.49 -3.77 8.26
CA GLY A 42 -13.06 -3.72 8.58
C GLY A 42 -12.17 -4.60 7.71
N TRP A 43 -12.78 -5.40 6.84
CA TRP A 43 -12.08 -6.21 5.84
C TRP A 43 -12.34 -5.69 4.43
N LEU A 44 -11.28 -5.49 3.66
CA LEU A 44 -11.34 -5.37 2.22
C LEU A 44 -11.01 -6.74 1.60
N VAL A 45 -12.00 -7.36 0.95
CA VAL A 45 -11.85 -8.71 0.39
C VAL A 45 -11.80 -8.65 -1.12
N VAL A 46 -10.76 -9.27 -1.68
CA VAL A 46 -10.56 -9.44 -3.12
C VAL A 46 -10.35 -10.93 -3.39
N GLU A 47 -11.39 -11.60 -3.90
CA GLU A 47 -11.36 -13.03 -4.20
C GLU A 47 -10.94 -13.29 -5.66
N GLY A 48 -10.36 -14.46 -5.95
CA GLY A 48 -9.88 -14.81 -7.29
C GLY A 48 -10.94 -14.84 -8.40
N TRP A 49 -12.23 -14.94 -8.06
CA TRP A 49 -13.33 -14.79 -9.02
C TRP A 49 -13.64 -13.33 -9.36
N ILE A 50 -13.18 -12.38 -8.55
CA ILE A 50 -13.30 -10.95 -8.82
C ILE A 50 -12.17 -10.55 -9.77
N LYS A 51 -12.48 -10.52 -11.07
CA LYS A 51 -11.50 -10.15 -12.10
C LYS A 51 -11.51 -8.62 -12.36
N PRO A 52 -10.35 -8.03 -12.65
CA PRO A 52 -9.00 -8.62 -12.60
C PRO A 52 -8.56 -8.94 -11.17
N SER A 53 -7.83 -10.05 -10.99
CA SER A 53 -7.18 -10.33 -9.71
C SER A 53 -5.98 -9.42 -9.55
N LEU A 54 -5.90 -8.67 -8.45
CA LEU A 54 -4.83 -7.70 -8.21
C LEU A 54 -3.47 -8.37 -7.89
N PHE A 55 -3.48 -9.62 -7.44
CA PHE A 55 -2.34 -10.26 -6.79
C PHE A 55 -2.03 -11.65 -7.35
N GLU A 56 -2.67 -12.08 -8.43
CA GLU A 56 -2.34 -13.37 -9.08
C GLU A 56 -0.95 -13.37 -9.72
N ASP A 57 -0.52 -12.22 -10.26
CA ASP A 57 0.79 -12.07 -10.91
C ASP A 57 1.88 -11.57 -9.96
N ILE A 58 1.55 -11.32 -8.68
CA ILE A 58 2.54 -10.91 -7.68
C ILE A 58 3.17 -12.20 -7.12
N PRO A 59 4.49 -12.42 -7.31
CA PRO A 59 5.15 -13.62 -6.82
C PRO A 59 4.94 -13.70 -5.31
N THR A 60 4.15 -14.70 -4.89
CA THR A 60 3.67 -14.90 -3.52
C THR A 60 4.80 -15.08 -2.49
N GLY A 61 6.06 -15.18 -2.95
CA GLY A 61 7.24 -15.35 -2.11
C GLY A 61 7.59 -14.14 -1.23
N ASP A 62 7.22 -12.92 -1.63
CA ASP A 62 7.74 -11.70 -0.96
C ASP A 62 6.68 -10.94 -0.11
N MET A 63 5.39 -11.21 -0.30
CA MET A 63 4.35 -10.64 0.54
C MET A 63 4.04 -11.59 1.69
N LEU A 64 4.80 -11.46 2.78
CA LEU A 64 4.57 -12.20 4.00
C LEU A 64 3.15 -11.94 4.54
N ASP A 65 2.55 -12.97 5.12
CA ASP A 65 1.29 -12.84 5.84
C ASP A 65 1.43 -11.76 6.93
N GLY A 66 0.79 -10.61 6.71
CA GLY A 66 0.87 -9.46 7.58
C GLY A 66 1.63 -8.26 7.03
N THR A 67 2.03 -8.27 5.76
CA THR A 67 2.55 -7.08 5.06
C THR A 67 1.50 -5.96 5.07
N GLU A 68 1.96 -4.74 5.32
CA GLU A 68 1.15 -3.53 5.25
C GLU A 68 1.28 -2.90 3.87
N VAL A 69 0.15 -2.61 3.24
CA VAL A 69 0.06 -2.01 1.91
C VAL A 69 -0.87 -0.82 1.92
N GLN A 70 -0.62 0.10 0.99
CA GLN A 70 -1.44 1.28 0.77
C GLN A 70 -1.79 1.34 -0.71
N PHE A 71 -3.03 1.67 -1.01
CA PHE A 71 -3.48 1.82 -2.40
C PHE A 71 -3.53 3.30 -2.75
N LYS A 72 -2.77 3.70 -3.77
CA LYS A 72 -2.82 5.05 -4.31
C LYS A 72 -3.44 5.03 -5.71
N SER A 73 -4.43 5.88 -5.92
CA SER A 73 -4.96 6.13 -7.25
C SER A 73 -3.94 6.89 -8.08
N VAL A 74 -3.59 6.34 -9.25
CA VAL A 74 -2.67 6.98 -10.20
C VAL A 74 -3.29 8.25 -10.79
N THR A 75 -4.60 8.26 -11.05
CA THR A 75 -5.29 9.40 -11.67
C THR A 75 -5.57 10.51 -10.69
N LEU A 76 -6.02 10.18 -9.47
CA LEU A 76 -6.36 11.17 -8.44
C LEU A 76 -5.19 11.55 -7.55
N GLN A 77 -4.10 10.77 -7.57
CA GLN A 77 -2.96 10.91 -6.65
C GLN A 77 -3.36 10.84 -5.17
N LYS A 78 -4.48 10.17 -4.88
CA LYS A 78 -5.07 10.01 -3.55
C LYS A 78 -5.06 8.57 -3.07
N TYR A 79 -4.98 8.39 -1.77
CA TYR A 79 -4.99 7.10 -1.11
C TYR A 79 -6.40 6.61 -0.83
N VAL A 80 -6.55 5.28 -0.89
CA VAL A 80 -7.77 4.58 -0.51
C VAL A 80 -7.85 4.56 1.01
N SER A 81 -8.94 5.08 1.56
CA SER A 81 -9.24 5.13 2.99
C SER A 81 -10.44 4.24 3.31
N ALA A 82 -10.38 3.55 4.43
CA ALA A 82 -11.48 2.78 4.95
C ALA A 82 -12.10 3.53 6.13
N ASP A 83 -13.13 4.32 5.86
CA ASP A 83 -13.71 5.22 6.85
C ASP A 83 -14.21 4.46 8.08
N ASN A 84 -13.91 5.02 9.26
CA ASN A 84 -14.22 4.43 10.57
C ASN A 84 -13.69 3.00 10.73
N GLY A 85 -12.41 2.78 10.39
CA GLY A 85 -11.76 1.47 10.50
C GLY A 85 -12.36 0.41 9.56
N GLY A 86 -12.91 0.86 8.43
CA GLY A 86 -13.60 0.01 7.46
C GLY A 86 -15.01 -0.44 7.87
N GLY A 87 -15.60 0.13 8.92
CA GLY A 87 -17.02 -0.07 9.25
C GLY A 87 -17.99 0.75 8.38
N MET A 88 -17.47 1.71 7.61
CA MET A 88 -18.24 2.53 6.66
C MET A 88 -17.71 2.34 5.23
N ASN A 89 -17.88 3.34 4.37
CA ASN A 89 -17.50 3.29 2.98
C ASN A 89 -15.96 3.27 2.79
N VAL A 90 -15.53 2.71 1.66
CA VAL A 90 -14.14 2.84 1.20
C VAL A 90 -14.08 4.01 0.21
N ALA A 91 -13.30 5.03 0.52
CA ALA A 91 -13.16 6.25 -0.29
C ALA A 91 -11.75 6.38 -0.87
N VAL A 92 -11.59 7.22 -1.90
CA VAL A 92 -10.27 7.53 -2.51
C VAL A 92 -10.06 9.04 -2.43
N ASP A 93 -9.84 9.52 -1.23
CA ASP A 93 -9.97 10.94 -0.90
C ASP A 93 -8.76 11.55 -0.19
N ARG A 94 -7.85 10.73 0.35
CA ARG A 94 -6.75 11.18 1.22
C ARG A 94 -5.49 11.54 0.45
N ASP A 95 -4.87 12.65 0.81
CA ASP A 95 -3.61 13.10 0.19
C ASP A 95 -2.37 12.46 0.87
N VAL A 96 -2.47 12.16 2.17
CA VAL A 96 -1.41 11.55 2.97
C VAL A 96 -1.97 10.30 3.65
N PRO A 97 -1.30 9.14 3.54
CA PRO A 97 -1.79 7.92 4.16
C PRO A 97 -1.45 7.87 5.64
N SER A 98 -2.35 7.30 6.43
CA SER A 98 -2.19 7.00 7.85
C SER A 98 -2.77 5.61 8.16
N SER A 99 -3.28 5.38 9.37
CA SER A 99 -3.84 4.10 9.80
C SER A 99 -4.98 3.64 8.90
N TRP A 100 -5.92 4.52 8.58
CA TRP A 100 -7.12 4.17 7.81
C TRP A 100 -6.87 3.89 6.32
N GLU A 101 -5.68 4.23 5.82
CA GLU A 101 -5.23 3.96 4.44
C GLU A 101 -4.27 2.77 4.38
N THR A 102 -3.93 2.20 5.53
CA THR A 102 -2.98 1.09 5.66
C THR A 102 -3.76 -0.21 5.84
N PHE A 103 -3.51 -1.13 4.92
CA PHE A 103 -4.17 -2.42 4.83
C PHE A 103 -3.18 -3.54 5.10
N ARG A 104 -3.51 -4.44 6.01
CA ARG A 104 -2.68 -5.60 6.32
C ARG A 104 -3.12 -6.81 5.50
N VAL A 105 -2.23 -7.30 4.65
CA VAL A 105 -2.47 -8.42 3.74
C VAL A 105 -2.46 -9.74 4.50
N ARG A 106 -3.49 -10.56 4.28
CA ARG A 106 -3.65 -11.92 4.80
C ARG A 106 -4.02 -12.87 3.67
N TYR A 107 -3.32 -13.99 3.56
CA TYR A 107 -3.63 -15.01 2.56
C TYR A 107 -4.27 -16.22 3.25
N LEU A 108 -5.56 -16.46 3.01
CA LEU A 108 -6.29 -17.60 3.57
C LEU A 108 -6.91 -18.43 2.43
N ASN A 109 -6.48 -19.68 2.24
CA ASN A 109 -7.06 -20.61 1.26
C ASN A 109 -7.26 -20.00 -0.14
N GLN A 110 -6.21 -19.43 -0.74
CA GLN A 110 -6.27 -18.73 -2.05
C GLN A 110 -7.16 -17.48 -2.09
N LYS A 111 -7.65 -17.01 -0.94
CA LYS A 111 -8.37 -15.75 -0.80
C LYS A 111 -7.45 -14.71 -0.19
N LEU A 112 -7.41 -13.55 -0.83
CA LEU A 112 -6.75 -12.40 -0.27
C LEU A 112 -7.73 -11.61 0.58
N LEU A 113 -7.35 -11.44 1.84
CA LEU A 113 -8.06 -10.62 2.79
C LEU A 113 -7.15 -9.48 3.20
N MET A 114 -7.69 -8.30 3.31
CA MET A 114 -6.97 -7.15 3.84
C MET A 114 -7.72 -6.59 5.03
N LEU A 115 -7.03 -6.42 6.15
CA LEU A 115 -7.58 -5.81 7.36
C LEU A 115 -7.14 -4.35 7.45
N VAL A 116 -8.05 -3.46 7.78
CA VAL A 116 -7.73 -2.05 8.06
C VAL A 116 -7.07 -1.96 9.45
N LEU A 117 -5.99 -1.20 9.58
CA LEU A 117 -5.29 -0.97 10.84
C LEU A 117 -5.87 0.21 11.65
#